data_AF-A0A0C1RED0-F1
#
_entry.id   AF-A0A0C1RED0-F1
#
_cell.length_a   1.000
_cell.length_b   1.000
_cell.length_c   1.000
_cell.angle_alpha   90.00
_cell.angle_beta   90.00
_cell.angle_gamma   90.00
#
_symmetry.space_group_name_H-M   'P 1'
#
loop_
_entity.id
_entity.type
_entity.pdbx_description
1 polymer ?
#
loop_
_entity_poly.entity_id
_entity_poly.type
_entity_poly.pdbx_seq_one_letter_code
_entity_poly.pdbx_strand_id
1 'polypeptide(L)'
;MPNVEKISIALTPEMAAFVRDAVESGEYASSSEVIREALRDWKQKRLVQGQQIDELRRLWQEGIDSGPGQYGDIETIKQEARRRLKQTPQQEG
;
A
#
# COMPACT_ATOMS: atom_id res chain seq x y z
N MET A 1 -12.38 16.69 27.68
CA MET A 1 -13.28 16.34 26.56
C MET A 1 -12.40 16.19 25.33
N PRO A 2 -12.47 15.08 24.56
CA PRO A 2 -11.70 15.03 23.32
C PRO A 2 -12.28 16.10 22.38
N ASN A 3 -11.46 17.06 21.96
CA ASN A 3 -11.90 18.15 21.09
C ASN A 3 -12.29 17.57 19.72
N VAL A 4 -13.59 17.56 19.43
CA VAL A 4 -14.11 17.24 18.10
C VAL A 4 -14.35 18.55 17.35
N GLU A 5 -13.71 18.71 16.20
CA GLU A 5 -13.96 19.82 15.28
C GLU A 5 -15.08 19.46 14.30
N LYS A 6 -16.02 20.39 14.06
CA LYS A 6 -17.10 20.20 13.10
C LYS A 6 -16.67 20.73 11.73
N ILE A 7 -16.67 19.85 10.73
CA ILE A 7 -16.35 20.18 9.34
C ILE A 7 -17.59 19.92 8.48
N SER A 8 -17.98 20.91 7.67
CA SER A 8 -19.02 20.75 6.66
C SER A 8 -18.39 20.26 5.36
N ILE A 9 -18.89 19.15 4.82
CA ILE A 9 -18.40 18.53 3.60
C ILE A 9 -19.56 18.27 2.63
N ALA A 10 -19.29 18.40 1.33
CA ALA A 10 -20.21 17.96 0.29
C ALA A 10 -19.89 16.50 -0.08
N LEU A 11 -20.91 15.64 -0.05
CA LEU A 11 -20.85 14.28 -0.54
C LEU A 11 -21.67 14.17 -1.82
N THR A 12 -21.27 13.26 -2.72
CA THR A 12 -22.15 12.90 -3.83
C THR A 12 -23.45 12.29 -3.29
N PRO A 13 -24.57 12.34 -4.04
CA PRO A 13 -25.83 11.74 -3.58
C PRO A 13 -25.69 10.27 -3.20
N GLU A 14 -24.90 9.51 -3.95
CA GLU A 14 -24.58 8.11 -3.71
C GLU A 14 -23.83 7.89 -2.39
N MET A 15 -22.76 8.66 -2.14
CA MET A 15 -22.01 8.58 -0.89
C MET A 15 -22.89 8.97 0.31
N ALA A 16 -23.73 10.00 0.15
CA ALA A 16 -24.65 10.41 1.20
C ALA A 16 -25.72 9.34 1.47
N ALA A 17 -26.18 8.60 0.46
CA ALA A 17 -27.09 7.47 0.63
C ALA A 17 -26.40 6.34 1.41
N PHE A 18 -25.21 5.94 1.01
CA PHE A 18 -24.42 4.93 1.72
C PHE A 18 -24.23 5.26 3.21
N VAL A 19 -23.89 6.51 3.53
CA VAL A 19 -23.74 6.95 4.92
C VAL A 19 -25.06 6.94 5.69
N ARG A 20 -26.19 7.26 5.04
CA ARG A 20 -27.51 7.18 5.67
C ARG A 20 -27.91 5.74 5.93
N ASP A 21 -27.77 4.86 4.93
CA ASP A 21 -28.14 3.45 5.02
C ASP A 21 -27.38 2.75 6.16
N ALA A 22 -26.09 3.04 6.33
CA ALA A 22 -25.26 2.51 7.40
C ALA A 22 -25.70 2.97 8.81
N VAL A 23 -26.34 4.14 8.91
CA VAL A 23 -26.91 4.63 10.17
C VAL A 23 -28.32 4.08 10.39
N GLU A 24 -29.14 4.05 9.35
CA GLU A 24 -30.52 3.54 9.39
C GLU A 24 -30.58 2.03 9.66
N SER A 25 -29.58 1.27 9.20
CA SER A 25 -29.43 -0.15 9.52
C SER A 25 -29.03 -0.42 10.97
N GLY A 26 -28.57 0.61 11.70
CA GLY A 26 -28.03 0.49 13.05
C GLY A 26 -26.58 0.00 13.11
N GLU A 27 -25.89 -0.15 11.98
CA GLU A 27 -24.46 -0.48 11.94
C GLU A 27 -23.61 0.63 12.59
N TYR A 28 -24.03 1.88 12.44
CA TYR A 28 -23.38 3.05 13.05
C TYR A 28 -24.38 3.92 13.81
N ALA A 29 -23.94 4.52 14.92
CA ALA A 29 -24.79 5.39 15.72
C ALA A 29 -24.95 6.79 15.12
N SER A 30 -24.07 7.20 14.18
CA SER A 30 -24.15 8.51 13.53
C SER A 30 -23.34 8.57 12.23
N SER A 31 -23.70 9.50 11.34
CA SER A 31 -22.90 9.78 10.14
C SER A 31 -21.46 10.21 10.48
N SER A 32 -21.27 10.92 11.60
CA SER A 32 -19.93 11.31 12.06
C SER A 32 -19.06 10.11 12.42
N GLU A 33 -19.66 8.98 12.81
CA GLU A 33 -18.94 7.74 13.10
C GLU A 33 -18.45 7.08 11.82
N VAL A 34 -19.34 6.91 10.83
CA VAL A 34 -19.02 6.41 9.49
C VAL A 34 -17.85 7.20 8.88
N ILE A 35 -17.94 8.53 8.91
CA ILE A 35 -16.89 9.39 8.34
C ILE A 35 -15.57 9.26 9.11
N ARG A 36 -15.60 9.13 10.44
CA ARG A 36 -14.37 8.93 11.22
C ARG A 36 -13.71 7.59 10.90
N GLU A 37 -14.47 6.53 10.72
CA GLU A 37 -13.94 5.22 10.29
C GLU A 37 -13.31 5.31 8.91
N ALA A 38 -14.05 5.82 7.93
CA ALA A 38 -13.55 6.00 6.56
C ALA A 38 -12.25 6.83 6.52
N LEU A 39 -12.12 7.87 7.35
CA LEU A 39 -10.91 8.68 7.45
C LEU A 39 -9.73 7.94 8.11
N ARG A 40 -9.98 7.06 9.08
CA ARG A 40 -8.92 6.22 9.68
C ARG A 40 -8.38 5.23 8.65
N ASP A 41 -9.27 4.59 7.92
CA ASP A 41 -8.90 3.64 6.87
C ASP A 41 -8.13 4.33 5.74
N TRP A 42 -8.62 5.50 5.31
CA TRP A 42 -7.93 6.33 4.33
C TRP A 42 -6.53 6.75 4.79
N LYS A 43 -6.38 7.14 6.06
CA LYS A 43 -5.07 7.47 6.65
C LYS A 43 -4.14 6.26 6.65
N GLN A 44 -4.62 5.09 7.07
CA GLN A 44 -3.83 3.86 7.08
C GLN A 44 -3.40 3.47 5.66
N LYS A 45 -4.29 3.53 4.68
CA LYS A 45 -3.98 3.28 3.27
C LYS A 45 -2.87 4.20 2.77
N ARG A 46 -2.92 5.48 3.12
CA ARG A 46 -1.86 6.45 2.76
C ARG A 46 -0.53 6.18 3.44
N LEU A 47 -0.52 5.76 4.71
CA LEU A 47 0.72 5.38 5.40
C LEU A 47 1.39 4.20 4.69
N VAL A 48 0.63 3.17 4.36
CA VAL A 48 1.13 1.99 3.63
C VAL A 48 1.65 2.38 2.25
N GLN A 49 0.91 3.22 1.51
CA GLN A 49 1.36 3.72 0.21
C GLN A 49 2.66 4.55 0.32
N GLY A 50 2.78 5.39 1.34
CA GLY A 50 4.00 6.15 1.60
C GLY A 50 5.20 5.24 1.84
N GLN A 51 5.03 4.24 2.71
CA GLN A 51 6.07 3.23 2.99
C GLN A 51 6.50 2.46 1.74
N GLN A 52 5.56 2.09 0.87
CA GLN A 52 5.87 1.42 -0.40
C GLN A 52 6.70 2.30 -1.34
N ILE A 53 6.38 3.59 -1.40
CA ILE A 53 7.15 4.55 -2.22
C ILE A 53 8.56 4.71 -1.65
N ASP A 54 8.70 4.82 -0.33
CA ASP A 54 10.00 4.96 0.32
C ASP A 54 10.86 3.71 0.15
N GLU A 55 10.27 2.52 0.23
CA GLU A 55 10.97 1.27 -0.07
C GLU A 55 11.38 1.18 -1.54
N LEU A 56 10.52 1.59 -2.48
CA LEU A 56 10.88 1.64 -3.89
C LEU A 56 12.04 2.60 -4.16
N ARG A 57 12.06 3.77 -3.51
CA ARG A 57 13.18 4.72 -3.58
C ARG A 57 14.47 4.12 -3.01
N ARG A 58 14.37 3.39 -1.89
CA ARG A 58 15.51 2.71 -1.28
C ARG A 58 16.10 1.65 -2.21
N LEU A 59 15.26 0.77 -2.77
CA LEU A 59 15.67 -0.27 -3.72
C LEU A 59 16.24 0.32 -5.02
N TRP A 60 15.69 1.43 -5.49
CA TRP A 60 16.24 2.16 -6.63
C TRP A 60 17.64 2.69 -6.34
N GLN A 61 17.84 3.34 -5.18
CA GLN A 61 19.14 3.85 -4.78
C GLN A 61 20.15 2.72 -4.60
N GLU A 62 19.74 1.60 -3.98
CA GLU A 62 20.54 0.38 -3.88
C GLU A 62 20.99 -0.13 -5.26
N GLY A 63 20.10 -0.10 -6.25
CA GLY A 63 20.43 -0.44 -7.64
C GLY A 63 21.47 0.51 -8.25
N ILE A 64 21.35 1.82 -8.04
CA ILE A 64 22.35 2.80 -8.50
C ILE A 64 23.71 2.57 -7.82
N ASP A 65 23.69 2.36 -6.50
CA ASP A 65 24.90 2.16 -5.69
C ASP A 65 25.57 0.80 -5.98
N SER A 66 24.84 -0.16 -6.56
CA SER A 66 25.38 -1.46 -6.97
C SER A 66 26.32 -1.39 -8.18
N GLY A 67 26.40 -0.23 -8.84
CA GLY A 67 27.28 0.03 -9.97
C GLY A 67 26.66 -0.37 -11.32
N PRO A 68 27.47 -0.41 -12.40
CA PRO A 68 26.97 -0.69 -13.73
C PRO A 68 26.35 -2.09 -13.86
N GLY A 69 25.28 -2.18 -14.66
CA GLY A 69 24.64 -3.45 -14.98
C GLY A 69 25.64 -4.45 -15.60
N GLN A 70 25.67 -5.66 -15.05
CA GLN A 70 26.68 -6.67 -15.39
C GLN A 70 26.37 -7.46 -16.67
N TYR A 71 25.11 -7.51 -17.09
CA TYR A 71 24.65 -8.35 -18.20
C TYR A 71 24.09 -7.49 -19.34
N GLY A 72 24.54 -7.78 -20.57
CA GLY A 72 24.13 -7.03 -21.76
C GLY A 72 22.79 -7.45 -22.36
N ASP A 73 22.29 -8.65 -22.06
CA ASP A 73 21.01 -9.15 -22.54
C ASP A 73 20.35 -10.18 -21.59
N ILE A 74 19.07 -10.46 -21.85
CA ILE A 74 18.27 -11.39 -21.05
C ILE A 74 18.73 -12.84 -21.16
N GLU A 75 19.35 -13.25 -22.27
CA GLU A 75 19.79 -14.63 -22.47
C GLU A 75 21.01 -14.94 -21.60
N THR A 76 21.95 -14.00 -21.48
CA THR A 76 23.11 -14.07 -20.58
C THR A 76 22.65 -14.16 -19.12
N ILE A 77 21.64 -13.38 -18.73
CA ILE A 77 21.04 -13.45 -17.39
C ILE A 77 20.46 -14.84 -17.11
N LYS A 78 19.69 -15.41 -18.05
CA LYS A 78 19.09 -16.75 -17.89
C LYS A 78 20.15 -17.85 -17.80
N GLN A 79 21.22 -17.77 -18.60
CA GLN A 79 22.31 -18.74 -18.57
C GLN A 79 23.01 -18.73 -17.21
N GLU A 80 23.33 -17.55 -16.69
CA GLU A 80 23.95 -17.39 -15.38
C GLU A 80 23.03 -17.88 -14.25
N ALA A 81 21.73 -17.54 -14.29
CA ALA A 81 20.76 -18.03 -13.32
C ALA A 81 20.68 -19.57 -13.30
N ARG A 82 20.65 -20.22 -14.48
CA ARG A 82 20.65 -21.69 -14.60
C ARG A 82 21.97 -22.30 -14.11
N ARG A 83 23.10 -21.63 -14.33
CA ARG A 83 24.41 -22.07 -13.83
C ARG A 83 24.43 -22.06 -12.30
N ARG A 84 23.96 -20.98 -11.67
CA ARG A 84 23.85 -20.88 -10.20
C ARG A 84 22.93 -21.95 -9.62
N LEU A 85 21.76 -22.16 -10.22
CA LEU A 85 20.80 -23.18 -9.78
C LEU A 85 21.39 -24.60 -9.77
N LYS A 86 22.23 -24.95 -10.76
CA LYS A 86 22.92 -26.25 -10.80
C LYS A 86 24.06 -26.38 -9.78
N GLN A 87 24.56 -25.25 -9.26
CA GLN A 87 25.68 -25.20 -8.33
C GLN A 87 25.25 -25.09 -6.87
N THR A 88 24.01 -24.68 -6.59
CA THR A 88 23.45 -24.72 -5.25
C THR A 88 23.16 -26.18 -4.88
N PRO A 89 23.86 -26.78 -3.89
CA PRO A 89 23.46 -28.09 -3.37
C PRO A 89 22.05 -27.95 -2.82
N GLN A 90 21.20 -28.97 -3.05
CA GLN A 90 19.92 -29.09 -2.33
C GLN A 90 20.23 -29.00 -0.84
N GLN A 91 19.89 -27.88 -0.20
CA GLN A 91 19.79 -27.83 1.25
C GLN A 91 18.55 -28.66 1.59
N GLU A 92 18.74 -29.97 1.73
CA GLU A 92 17.85 -30.84 2.49
C GLU A 92 18.02 -30.48 3.97
N GLY A 93 16.93 -30.09 4.63
CA GLY A 93 16.87 -29.72 6.04
C GLY A 93 15.63 -28.90 6.36
#